data_AF-A0A1P8YBB4-F1
#
_entry.id   AF-A0A1P8YBB4-F1
#
_cell.length_a   1.000
_cell.length_b   1.000
_cell.length_c   1.000
_cell.angle_alpha   90.00
_cell.angle_beta   90.00
_cell.angle_gamma   90.00
#
_symmetry.space_group_name_H-M   'P 1'
#
loop_
_entity.id
_entity.type
_entity.pdbx_description
1 polymer ?
#
loop_
_entity_poly.entity_id
_entity_poly.type
_entity_poly.pdbx_seq_one_letter_code
_entity_poly.pdbx_strand_id
1 'polypeptide(L)' 'MAAIFPDGPQRYFDTVYNDEFCAANGLLGDPPPAGPVTIQRPDDQVVDRWTRCATVIDPSGSRA' A
#
# COMPACT_ATOMS: atom_id res chain seq x y z
N MET A 1 20.66 -3.70 10.48
CA MET A 1 19.34 -3.34 9.91
C MET A 1 19.03 -1.92 10.37
N ALA A 2 18.62 -1.03 9.47
CA ALA A 2 18.24 0.33 9.81
C ALA A 2 16.85 0.61 9.24
N ALA A 3 16.04 1.37 9.97
CA ALA A 3 14.76 1.88 9.50
C ALA A 3 14.85 3.40 9.42
N ILE A 4 14.15 4.00 8.46
CA ILE A 4 14.06 5.44 8.29
C ILE A 4 12.67 5.89 8.73
N PHE A 5 12.61 6.81 9.68
CA PHE A 5 11.40 7.50 10.10
C PHE A 5 11.50 8.94 9.59
N PRO A 6 10.77 9.29 8.50
CA PRO A 6 10.95 10.58 7.84
C PRO A 6 10.46 11.77 8.68
N ASP A 7 9.51 11.54 9.59
CA ASP A 7 8.96 12.53 10.51
C ASP A 7 8.40 11.88 11.79
N GLY A 8 7.97 12.73 12.74
CA GLY A 8 7.46 12.29 14.04
C GLY A 8 5.93 12.14 14.10
N PRO A 9 5.42 11.33 15.04
CA PRO A 9 4.02 10.96 15.14
C PRO A 9 3.08 12.14 15.45
N GLN A 10 3.58 13.22 16.04
CA GLN A 10 2.80 14.42 16.37
C GLN A 10 2.07 15.03 15.15
N ARG A 11 2.55 14.78 13.93
CA ARG A 11 1.89 15.25 12.69
C ARG A 11 0.63 14.46 12.33
N TYR A 12 0.48 13.27 12.89
CA TYR A 12 -0.59 12.32 12.55
C TYR A 12 -1.51 12.03 13.74
N PHE A 13 -1.37 12.80 14.83
CA PHE A 13 -2.08 12.57 16.09
C PHE A 13 -3.60 12.48 15.89
N ASP A 14 -4.19 13.40 15.12
CA ASP A 14 -5.63 13.42 14.84
C ASP A 14 -6.08 12.47 13.72
N THR A 15 -5.19 11.60 13.22
CA THR A 15 -5.47 10.68 12.11
C THR A 15 -5.30 9.22 12.53
N VAL A 16 -4.30 8.52 12.00
CA VAL A 16 -4.04 7.09 12.26
C VAL A 16 -3.76 6.75 13.73
N TYR A 17 -3.52 7.74 14.59
CA TYR A 17 -3.39 7.57 16.04
C TYR A 17 -4.68 7.89 16.82
N ASN A 18 -5.75 8.29 16.15
CA ASN A 18 -7.05 8.63 16.74
C ASN A 18 -8.07 7.51 16.45
N ASP A 19 -8.68 6.97 17.51
CA ASP A 19 -9.62 5.85 17.41
C ASP A 19 -10.90 6.20 16.63
N GLU A 20 -11.42 7.42 16.78
CA GLU A 20 -12.61 7.89 16.04
C GLU A 20 -12.31 8.00 14.55
N PHE A 21 -11.14 8.55 14.20
CA PHE A 21 -10.69 8.59 12.81
C PHE A 21 -10.54 7.18 12.23
N CYS A 22 -9.92 6.27 12.99
CA CYS A 22 -9.74 4.89 12.59
C CYS A 22 -11.08 4.17 12.39
N ALA A 23 -12.05 4.34 13.29
CA ALA A 23 -13.38 3.76 13.17
C ALA A 23 -14.15 4.33 11.98
N ALA A 24 -14.12 5.65 11.78
CA ALA A 24 -14.78 6.33 10.67
C ALA A 24 -14.24 5.88 9.29
N ASN A 25 -12.96 5.48 9.22
CA ASN A 25 -12.31 5.02 8.00
C ASN A 25 -12.18 3.49 7.89
N GLY A 26 -12.72 2.73 8.85
CA GLY A 26 -12.66 1.27 8.85
C GLY A 26 -11.23 0.71 8.86
N LEU A 27 -10.30 1.37 9.55
CA LEU A 27 -8.88 1.01 9.51
C LEU A 27 -8.51 -0.15 10.43
N LEU A 28 -9.41 -0.52 11.36
CA LEU A 28 -9.16 -1.50 12.42
C LEU A 28 -10.21 -2.61 12.40
N GLY A 29 -9.82 -3.81 12.83
CA GLY A 29 -10.74 -4.94 13.06
C GLY A 29 -10.64 -6.06 12.03
N ASP A 30 -10.13 -5.78 10.83
CA ASP A 30 -9.89 -6.82 9.82
C ASP A 30 -8.48 -7.43 9.98
N PRO A 31 -8.35 -8.76 9.84
CA PRO A 31 -7.03 -9.38 9.82
C PRO A 31 -6.23 -8.87 8.63
N PRO A 32 -4.94 -8.53 8.81
CA PRO A 32 -4.12 -8.11 7.69
C PRO A 32 -4.03 -9.24 6.65
N PRO A 33 -3.94 -8.92 5.35
CA PRO A 33 -3.72 -9.93 4.33
C PRO A 33 -2.46 -10.75 4.63
N ALA A 34 -2.54 -12.07 4.48
CA ALA A 34 -1.42 -12.97 4.76
C ALA A 34 -0.21 -12.76 3.83
N GLY A 35 -0.42 -12.09 2.70
CA GLY A 35 0.59 -11.86 1.68
C GLY A 35 0.04 -11.04 0.52
N PRO A 36 0.91 -10.65 -0.43
CA PRO A 36 0.47 -9.98 -1.65
C PRO A 36 -0.22 -10.95 -2.61
N VAL A 37 -1.23 -10.46 -3.31
CA VAL A 37 -1.76 -11.16 -4.51
C VAL A 37 -0.69 -11.13 -5.60
N THR A 38 -0.59 -12.20 -6.40
CA THR A 38 0.34 -12.23 -7.54
C THR A 38 -0.43 -12.05 -8.84
N ILE A 39 -0.06 -11.03 -9.63
CA ILE A 39 -0.56 -10.81 -11.00
C ILE A 39 0.55 -11.04 -12.02
N GLN A 40 0.19 -11.42 -13.25
CA GLN A 40 1.17 -11.78 -14.27
C GLN A 40 1.79 -10.55 -14.92
N ARG A 41 0.98 -9.52 -15.19
CA ARG A 41 1.42 -8.24 -15.72
C ARG A 41 0.86 -7.08 -14.90
N PRO A 42 1.57 -5.94 -14.85
CA PRO A 42 1.11 -4.77 -14.10
C PRO A 42 -0.14 -4.11 -14.70
N ASP A 43 -0.51 -4.42 -15.95
CA ASP A 43 -1.68 -3.89 -16.67
C ASP A 43 -2.87 -4.85 -16.75
N ASP A 44 -2.81 -6.02 -16.10
CA ASP A 44 -3.88 -7.05 -16.17
C ASP A 44 -5.18 -6.61 -15.48
N GLN A 45 -5.09 -5.81 -14.42
CA GLN A 45 -6.24 -5.38 -13.62
C GLN A 45 -5.93 -4.11 -12.82
N VAL A 46 -6.97 -3.44 -12.34
CA VAL A 46 -6.84 -2.41 -11.31
C VAL A 46 -6.39 -3.08 -10.00
N VAL A 47 -5.30 -2.58 -9.42
CA VAL A 47 -4.78 -3.04 -8.12
C VAL A 47 -5.46 -2.25 -7.01
N ASP A 48 -6.27 -2.91 -6.20
CA ASP A 48 -7.04 -2.34 -5.08
C ASP A 48 -6.49 -2.75 -3.69
N ARG A 49 -5.53 -3.67 -3.66
CA ARG A 49 -4.97 -4.25 -2.44
C ARG A 49 -3.50 -4.61 -2.64
N TRP A 50 -2.83 -5.00 -1.56
CA TRP A 50 -1.43 -5.41 -1.59
C TRP A 50 -1.16 -6.50 -2.65
N THR A 51 -0.34 -6.16 -3.65
CA THR A 51 -0.11 -6.97 -4.85
C THR A 51 1.36 -6.94 -5.24
N ARG A 52 1.85 -8.04 -5.82
CA ARG A 52 3.19 -8.16 -6.41
C ARG A 52 3.08 -8.59 -7.87
N CYS A 53 4.01 -8.10 -8.68
CA CYS A 53 4.20 -8.52 -10.06
C CYS A 53 5.70 -8.61 -10.34
N ALA A 54 6.16 -9.70 -10.95
CA ALA A 54 7.56 -9.87 -11.32
C ALA A 54 7.87 -9.31 -12.73
N THR A 55 6.84 -9.09 -13.54
CA THR A 55 6.97 -8.53 -14.89
C THR A 55 7.06 -7.02 -14.80
N VAL A 56 8.21 -6.46 -15.20
CA VAL A 56 8.42 -5.01 -15.32
C VAL A 56 8.26 -4.63 -16.79
N ILE A 57 7.37 -3.68 -17.08
CA ILE A 57 7.21 -3.09 -18.41
C ILE A 57 7.92 -1.74 -18.48
N ASP A 58 8.42 -1.38 -19.66
CA ASP A 58 8.99 -0.06 -19.89
C ASP A 58 7.87 1.01 -19.87
N PRO A 59 7.84 1.92 -18.88
CA PRO A 59 6.80 2.94 -18.79
C PRO A 59 6.88 3.98 -19.91
N SER A 60 7.99 4.05 -20.65
CA SER A 60 8.17 4.96 -21.78
C SER A 60 7.65 4.39 -23.11
N GLY A 61 7.25 3.10 -23.12
CA GLY A 61 6.88 2.36 -24.32
C GLY A 61 8.13 1.97 -25.12
N SER A 62 8.25 0.70 -25.51
CA SER A 62 9.38 0.26 -26.33
C SER A 62 9.41 1.06 -27.63
N ARG A 63 10.40 1.94 -27.80
CA ARG A 63 10.58 2.64 -29.06
C ARG A 63 11.20 1.66 -30.05
N ALA A 64 10.44 1.28 -31.07
CA ALA A 64 10.94 0.56 -32.24
C ALA A 64 11.91 1.43 -33.04
#